data_AF-A0A9J6ZUQ5-F1
#
_entry.id   AF-A0A9J6ZUQ5-F1
#
_cell.length_a   1.000
_cell.length_b   1.000
_cell.length_c   1.000
_cell.angle_alpha   90.00
_cell.angle_beta   90.00
_cell.angle_gamma   90.00
#
_symmetry.space_group_name_H-M   'P 1'
#
loop_
_entity.id
_entity.type
_entity.pdbx_description
1 polymer ?
#
loop_
_entity_poly.entity_id
_entity_poly.type
_entity_poly.pdbx_seq_one_letter_code
_entity_poly.pdbx_strand_id
1 'polypeptide(L)'
;MDYRQLSNLLIKVSGIVIVVFAVTAIPGHINSFLHQGQDTLAKFAMWVIFPLIAPVIIGLLMWSFPGTITNRVFDKSIESSESNRAAEEIERIAVTILGLILLFFALSDLAFNFTYVYFTNKENAGVITSFRISPEDWGHIVGTIVEIAFALTILLKSKGVILLIKRLRA
;
A
#
# COMPACT_ATOMS: atom_id res chain seq x y z
N MET A 1 -29.28 3.68 5.25
CA MET A 1 -28.36 2.55 5.02
C MET A 1 -27.37 2.54 6.17
N ASP A 2 -27.14 1.40 6.82
CA ASP A 2 -26.26 1.31 8.00
C ASP A 2 -24.81 1.64 7.58
N TYR A 3 -24.19 2.62 8.24
CA TYR A 3 -22.84 3.11 7.94
C TYR A 3 -21.79 2.01 8.03
N ARG A 4 -22.01 1.04 8.92
CA ARG A 4 -21.15 -0.13 9.04
C ARG A 4 -21.21 -0.99 7.77
N GLN A 5 -22.38 -1.11 7.14
CA GLN A 5 -22.54 -1.84 5.89
C GLN A 5 -21.83 -1.14 4.73
N LEU A 6 -21.96 0.20 4.61
CA LEU A 6 -21.25 0.97 3.59
C LEU A 6 -19.73 0.87 3.77
N SER A 7 -19.25 0.99 5.00
CA SER A 7 -17.82 0.91 5.32
C SER A 7 -17.24 -0.47 4.98
N ASN A 8 -17.98 -1.53 5.35
CA ASN A 8 -17.62 -2.88 4.99
C ASN A 8 -17.58 -3.07 3.46
N LEU A 9 -18.52 -2.47 2.73
CA LEU A 9 -18.54 -2.50 1.27
C LEU A 9 -17.30 -1.80 0.69
N LEU A 10 -16.96 -0.61 1.18
CA LEU A 10 -15.79 0.14 0.70
C LEU A 10 -14.49 -0.62 0.96
N ILE A 11 -14.32 -1.22 2.14
CA ILE A 11 -13.13 -2.03 2.46
C ILE A 11 -13.04 -3.25 1.54
N LYS A 12 -14.17 -3.92 1.28
CA LYS A 12 -14.25 -5.03 0.34
C LYS A 12 -13.83 -4.61 -1.07
N VAL A 13 -14.42 -3.54 -1.60
CA VAL A 13 -14.08 -3.03 -2.94
C VAL A 13 -12.60 -2.69 -3.02
N SER A 14 -12.04 -2.07 -1.98
CA SER A 14 -10.62 -1.73 -1.91
C SER A 14 -9.73 -2.98 -1.92
N GLY A 15 -10.12 -4.03 -1.20
CA GLY A 15 -9.43 -5.32 -1.22
C GLY A 15 -9.41 -5.92 -2.63
N ILE A 16 -10.52 -5.89 -3.37
CA ILE A 16 -10.56 -6.32 -4.78
C ILE A 16 -9.62 -5.47 -5.63
N VAL A 17 -9.69 -4.15 -5.50
CA VAL A 17 -8.85 -3.23 -6.28
C VAL A 17 -7.37 -3.55 -6.08
N ILE A 18 -6.93 -3.76 -4.83
CA ILE A 18 -5.56 -4.17 -4.51
C ILE A 18 -5.18 -5.49 -5.21
N VAL A 19 -6.06 -6.49 -5.19
CA VAL A 19 -5.82 -7.77 -5.90
C VAL A 19 -5.69 -7.55 -7.40
N VAL A 20 -6.56 -6.75 -8.01
CA VAL A 20 -6.50 -6.44 -9.44
C VAL A 20 -5.18 -5.75 -9.78
N PHE A 21 -4.77 -4.74 -9.01
CA PHE A 21 -3.49 -4.04 -9.20
C PHE A 21 -2.28 -4.98 -9.06
N ALA A 22 -2.31 -5.89 -8.08
CA ALA A 22 -1.25 -6.88 -7.93
C ALA A 22 -1.14 -7.78 -9.17
N VAL A 23 -2.28 -8.27 -9.67
CA VAL A 23 -2.33 -9.13 -10.86
C VAL A 23 -1.86 -8.38 -12.11
N THR A 24 -2.23 -7.10 -12.28
CA THR A 24 -1.78 -6.30 -13.42
C THR A 24 -0.30 -5.92 -13.35
N ALA A 25 0.32 -5.96 -12.17
CA ALA A 25 1.76 -5.73 -12.01
C ALA A 25 2.64 -6.94 -12.42
N ILE A 26 2.05 -8.14 -12.56
CA ILE A 26 2.77 -9.38 -12.95
C ILE A 26 3.67 -9.19 -14.18
N PRO A 27 3.17 -8.65 -15.32
CA PRO A 27 3.98 -8.56 -16.53
C PRO A 27 5.21 -7.66 -16.35
N GLY A 28 5.09 -6.58 -15.56
CA GLY A 28 6.20 -5.68 -15.26
C GLY A 28 7.30 -6.37 -14.46
N HIS A 29 6.93 -7.16 -13.45
CA HIS A 29 7.88 -7.95 -12.67
C HIS A 29 8.54 -9.05 -13.50
N ILE A 30 7.78 -9.77 -14.34
CA ILE A 30 8.33 -10.78 -15.25
C ILE A 30 9.33 -10.14 -16.23
N ASN A 31 8.97 -9.02 -16.84
CA ASN A 31 9.84 -8.33 -17.80
C ASN A 31 11.15 -7.88 -17.15
N SER A 32 11.07 -7.32 -15.93
CA SER A 32 12.25 -6.88 -15.18
C SER A 32 13.16 -8.06 -14.82
N PHE A 33 12.58 -9.20 -14.42
CA PHE A 33 13.34 -10.42 -14.13
C PHE A 33 14.07 -10.97 -15.36
N LEU A 34 13.39 -11.03 -16.51
CA LEU A 34 13.98 -11.53 -17.76
C LEU A 34 15.17 -10.67 -18.23
N HIS A 35 15.10 -9.35 -18.05
CA HIS A 35 16.19 -8.44 -18.45
C HIS A 35 17.43 -8.53 -17.55
N GLN A 36 17.29 -8.99 -16.31
CA GLN A 36 18.41 -9.12 -15.37
C GLN A 36 19.23 -10.41 -15.58
N GLY A 37 18.83 -11.31 -16.49
CA GLY A 37 19.58 -12.54 -16.80
C GLY A 37 19.76 -13.47 -15.58
N GLN A 38 18.80 -13.47 -14.66
CA GLN A 38 18.91 -14.20 -13.39
C GLN A 38 18.39 -15.64 -13.53
N ASP A 39 19.29 -16.63 -13.49
CA ASP A 39 18.94 -18.03 -13.77
C ASP A 39 18.43 -18.84 -12.56
N THR A 40 18.30 -18.24 -11.37
CA THR A 40 17.99 -18.99 -10.15
C THR A 40 16.52 -18.89 -9.74
N LEU A 41 15.86 -20.04 -9.52
CA LEU A 41 14.47 -20.12 -9.05
C LEU A 41 14.23 -19.38 -7.73
N ALA A 42 15.22 -19.35 -6.82
CA ALA A 42 15.15 -18.58 -5.59
C ALA A 42 15.05 -17.06 -5.84
N LYS A 43 15.75 -16.54 -6.86
CA LYS A 43 15.67 -15.12 -7.23
C LYS A 43 14.31 -14.82 -7.86
N PHE A 44 13.80 -15.69 -8.75
CA PHE A 44 12.46 -15.55 -9.32
C PHE A 44 11.37 -15.49 -8.22
N ALA A 45 11.45 -16.38 -7.23
CA ALA A 45 10.50 -16.38 -6.12
C ALA A 45 10.56 -15.08 -5.30
N MET A 46 11.76 -14.54 -5.06
CA MET A 46 11.92 -13.32 -4.27
C MET A 46 11.53 -12.05 -5.03
N TRP A 47 11.80 -11.98 -6.33
CA TRP A 47 11.56 -10.81 -7.18
C TRP A 47 10.17 -10.73 -7.79
N VAL A 48 9.54 -11.87 -8.04
CA VAL A 48 8.24 -11.93 -8.72
C VAL A 48 7.17 -12.44 -7.77
N ILE A 49 7.41 -13.56 -7.09
CA ILE A 49 6.37 -14.22 -6.29
C ILE A 49 6.10 -13.44 -5.00
N PHE A 50 7.12 -13.06 -4.25
CA PHE A 50 6.94 -12.35 -2.97
C PHE A 50 6.20 -11.00 -3.10
N PRO A 51 6.63 -10.06 -3.97
CA PRO A 51 5.93 -8.79 -4.13
C PRO A 51 4.55 -8.95 -4.75
N LEU A 52 4.22 -10.09 -5.36
CA LEU A 52 2.88 -10.40 -5.84
C LEU A 52 1.96 -10.98 -4.76
N ILE A 53 2.46 -11.96 -4.00
CA ILE A 53 1.65 -12.71 -3.03
C ILE A 53 1.23 -11.82 -1.86
N ALA A 54 2.14 -10.98 -1.35
CA ALA A 54 1.84 -10.10 -0.22
C ALA A 54 0.62 -9.19 -0.47
N PRO A 55 0.55 -8.43 -1.59
CA PRO A 55 -0.65 -7.70 -2.00
C PRO A 55 -1.92 -8.52 -2.04
N VAL A 56 -1.84 -9.69 -2.67
CA VAL A 56 -3.01 -10.54 -2.92
C VAL A 56 -3.55 -11.04 -1.59
N ILE A 57 -2.68 -11.46 -0.67
CA ILE A 57 -3.07 -11.85 0.68
C ILE A 57 -3.73 -10.67 1.41
N ILE A 58 -3.13 -9.48 1.37
CA ILE A 58 -3.69 -8.29 2.04
C ILE A 58 -5.08 -7.95 1.48
N GLY A 59 -5.23 -7.90 0.15
CA GLY A 59 -6.50 -7.60 -0.50
C GLY A 59 -7.57 -8.66 -0.21
N LEU A 60 -7.20 -9.95 -0.20
CA LEU A 60 -8.09 -11.04 0.20
C LEU A 60 -8.49 -10.98 1.68
N LEU A 61 -7.58 -10.59 2.57
CA LEU A 61 -7.88 -10.37 3.99
C LEU A 61 -8.84 -9.19 4.17
N MET A 62 -8.65 -8.09 3.45
CA MET A 62 -9.59 -6.96 3.46
C MET A 62 -10.98 -7.35 2.94
N TRP A 63 -11.04 -8.17 1.90
CA TRP A 63 -12.30 -8.69 1.35
C TRP A 63 -13.03 -9.62 2.34
N SER A 64 -12.27 -10.51 2.99
CA SER A 64 -12.81 -11.56 3.86
C SER A 64 -13.14 -11.05 5.27
N PHE A 65 -12.37 -10.09 5.79
CA PHE A 65 -12.48 -9.58 7.15
C PHE A 65 -12.68 -8.06 7.25
N PRO A 66 -13.61 -7.45 6.49
CA PRO A 66 -13.83 -6.01 6.55
C PRO A 66 -14.29 -5.57 7.95
N GLY A 67 -15.06 -6.40 8.64
CA GLY A 67 -15.56 -6.10 9.99
C GLY A 67 -14.46 -5.89 11.04
N THR A 68 -13.32 -6.59 10.91
CA THR A 68 -12.17 -6.42 11.82
C THR A 68 -11.54 -5.03 11.66
N ILE A 69 -11.44 -4.56 10.42
CA ILE A 69 -10.89 -3.23 10.10
C ILE A 69 -11.90 -2.16 10.54
N THR A 70 -13.17 -2.31 10.16
CA THR A 70 -14.26 -1.42 10.52
C THR A 70 -14.35 -1.25 12.05
N ASN A 71 -14.38 -2.34 12.82
CA ASN A 71 -14.49 -2.27 14.29
C ASN A 71 -13.29 -1.62 14.98
N ARG A 72 -12.12 -1.57 14.32
CA ARG A 72 -10.93 -0.87 14.84
C ARG A 72 -10.94 0.63 14.53
N VAL A 73 -11.69 1.03 13.50
CA VAL A 73 -11.84 2.43 13.07
C VAL A 73 -13.01 3.13 13.77
N PHE A 74 -14.09 2.38 14.04
CA PHE A 74 -15.27 2.88 14.75
C PHE A 74 -15.12 2.68 16.27
N ASP A 75 -15.03 3.78 17.02
CA ASP A 75 -15.18 3.76 18.48
C ASP A 75 -16.64 3.43 18.81
N LYS A 76 -16.87 2.39 19.62
CA LYS A 76 -18.21 1.92 20.03
C LYS A 76 -19.02 2.91 20.88
N SER A 77 -18.50 4.08 21.23
CA SER A 77 -19.03 4.94 22.29
C SER A 77 -19.96 6.08 21.84
N ILE A 78 -20.40 6.11 20.58
CA ILE A 78 -21.07 7.31 20.03
C ILE A 78 -22.39 6.96 19.33
N GLU A 79 -23.39 6.55 20.10
CA GLU A 79 -24.81 6.62 19.71
C GLU A 79 -25.36 7.94 20.25
N SER A 80 -25.70 8.94 19.41
CA SER A 80 -26.67 10.05 19.67
C SER A 80 -26.46 11.42 18.96
N SER A 81 -26.00 11.52 17.70
CA SER A 81 -26.21 12.76 16.90
C SER A 81 -26.09 12.49 15.38
N GLU A 82 -27.21 12.25 14.68
CA GLU A 82 -27.26 11.24 13.60
C GLU A 82 -27.14 11.68 12.12
N SER A 83 -27.12 12.97 11.75
CA SER A 83 -27.11 13.33 10.31
C SER A 83 -25.79 13.91 9.78
N ASN A 84 -25.23 14.96 10.40
CA ASN A 84 -23.97 15.54 9.92
C ASN A 84 -22.74 14.68 10.27
N ARG A 85 -22.76 13.93 11.38
CA ARG A 85 -21.65 13.05 11.75
C ARG A 85 -21.47 11.87 10.80
N ALA A 86 -22.57 11.38 10.23
CA ALA A 86 -22.57 10.28 9.28
C ALA A 86 -21.71 10.55 8.04
N ALA A 87 -21.87 11.74 7.45
CA ALA A 87 -21.07 12.16 6.29
C ALA A 87 -19.58 12.23 6.66
N GLU A 88 -19.25 12.76 7.84
CA GLU A 88 -17.87 12.86 8.32
C GLU A 88 -17.23 11.50 8.58
N GLU A 89 -17.99 10.52 9.07
CA GLU A 89 -17.51 9.15 9.28
C GLU A 89 -17.24 8.45 7.96
N ILE A 90 -18.12 8.60 6.97
CA ILE A 90 -17.90 8.05 5.62
C ILE A 90 -16.66 8.68 4.99
N GLU A 91 -16.49 10.01 5.08
CA GLU A 91 -15.28 10.70 4.61
C GLU A 91 -14.03 10.17 5.31
N ARG A 92 -14.09 9.94 6.64
CA ARG A 92 -12.97 9.36 7.39
C ARG A 92 -12.57 7.99 6.89
N ILE A 93 -13.54 7.17 6.56
CA ILE A 93 -13.32 5.80 6.10
C ILE A 93 -12.75 5.82 4.70
N ALA A 94 -13.28 6.66 3.81
CA ALA A 94 -12.72 6.86 2.47
C ALA A 94 -11.25 7.33 2.54
N VAL A 95 -10.94 8.31 3.39
CA VAL A 95 -9.56 8.80 3.58
C VAL A 95 -8.66 7.71 4.18
N THR A 96 -9.16 6.92 5.13
CA THR A 96 -8.40 5.80 5.72
C THR A 96 -8.11 4.72 4.67
N ILE A 97 -9.10 4.38 3.86
CA ILE A 97 -8.96 3.43 2.75
C ILE A 97 -7.94 3.94 1.74
N LEU A 98 -8.00 5.22 1.37
CA LEU A 98 -7.03 5.84 0.47
C LEU A 98 -5.61 5.75 1.03
N GLY A 99 -5.45 6.05 2.32
CA GLY A 99 -4.17 5.88 3.02
C GLY A 99 -3.67 4.43 3.02
N LEU A 100 -4.55 3.44 3.21
CA LEU A 100 -4.21 2.02 3.11
C LEU A 100 -3.74 1.63 1.72
N ILE A 101 -4.42 2.11 0.67
CA ILE A 101 -4.06 1.83 -0.73
C ILE A 101 -2.69 2.46 -1.06
N LEU A 102 -2.46 3.71 -0.66
CA LEU A 102 -1.17 4.37 -0.87
C LEU A 102 -0.04 3.66 -0.11
N LEU A 103 -0.30 3.27 1.14
CA LEU A 103 0.69 2.54 1.94
C LEU A 103 1.03 1.20 1.29
N PHE A 104 0.01 0.53 0.74
CA PHE A 104 0.19 -0.71 0.03
C PHE A 104 1.14 -0.57 -1.17
N PHE A 105 0.92 0.42 -2.05
CA PHE A 105 1.81 0.68 -3.19
C PHE A 105 3.23 0.99 -2.73
N ALA A 106 3.37 1.90 -1.76
CA ALA A 106 4.68 2.29 -1.26
C ALA A 106 5.44 1.13 -0.57
N LEU A 107 4.73 0.19 0.07
CA LEU A 107 5.34 -1.03 0.62
C LEU A 107 5.77 -2.01 -0.48
N SER A 108 5.01 -2.12 -1.58
CA SER A 108 5.39 -2.94 -2.73
C SER A 108 6.67 -2.40 -3.38
N ASP A 109 6.76 -1.09 -3.57
CA ASP A 109 7.94 -0.43 -4.11
C ASP A 109 9.14 -0.56 -3.16
N LEU A 110 8.91 -0.48 -1.84
CA LEU A 110 9.97 -0.70 -0.85
C LEU A 110 10.53 -2.12 -0.93
N ALA A 111 9.65 -3.12 -1.08
CA ALA A 111 10.07 -4.51 -1.23
C ALA A 111 10.89 -4.72 -2.51
N PHE A 112 10.48 -4.09 -3.62
CA PHE A 112 11.24 -4.09 -4.87
C PHE A 112 12.62 -3.45 -4.69
N ASN A 113 12.67 -2.23 -4.15
CA ASN A 113 13.92 -1.48 -3.93
C ASN A 113 14.88 -2.23 -3.00
N PHE A 114 14.36 -2.81 -1.91
CA PHE A 114 15.15 -3.61 -0.98
C PHE A 114 15.76 -4.83 -1.68
N THR A 115 14.95 -5.55 -2.46
CA THR A 115 15.39 -6.74 -3.20
C THR A 115 16.45 -6.36 -4.24
N TYR A 116 16.24 -5.26 -4.97
CA TYR A 116 17.21 -4.70 -5.92
C TYR A 116 18.55 -4.41 -5.26
N VAL A 117 18.57 -3.62 -4.20
CA VAL A 117 19.81 -3.26 -3.50
C VAL A 117 20.52 -4.49 -2.94
N TYR A 118 19.78 -5.47 -2.41
CA TYR A 118 20.36 -6.69 -1.85
C TYR A 118 21.07 -7.53 -2.92
N PHE A 119 20.43 -7.79 -4.07
CA PHE A 119 21.02 -8.62 -5.11
C PHE A 119 22.15 -7.92 -5.88
N THR A 120 22.01 -6.62 -6.17
CA THR A 120 23.09 -5.84 -6.81
C THR A 120 24.33 -5.79 -5.93
N ASN A 121 24.19 -5.70 -4.60
CA ASN A 121 25.34 -5.80 -3.69
C ASN A 121 25.98 -7.20 -3.72
N LYS A 122 25.17 -8.27 -3.78
CA LYS A 122 25.67 -9.64 -3.78
C LYS A 122 26.43 -9.99 -5.07
N GLU A 123 25.97 -9.52 -6.21
CA GLU A 123 26.64 -9.75 -7.50
C GLU A 123 27.95 -8.98 -7.62
N ASN A 124 28.02 -7.77 -7.05
CA ASN A 124 29.23 -6.95 -7.06
C ASN A 124 30.25 -7.31 -5.96
N ALA A 125 29.89 -8.15 -4.98
CA ALA A 125 30.79 -8.52 -3.88
C ALA A 125 32.09 -9.23 -4.33
N GLY A 126 32.17 -9.70 -5.57
CA GLY A 126 33.37 -10.31 -6.17
C GLY A 126 34.22 -9.39 -7.04
N VAL A 127 33.75 -8.18 -7.36
CA VAL A 127 34.45 -7.21 -8.21
C VAL A 127 34.79 -6.00 -7.34
N ILE A 128 36.07 -5.61 -7.28
CA ILE A 128 36.53 -4.40 -6.56
C ILE A 128 36.13 -3.15 -7.37
N THR A 129 34.86 -3.02 -7.69
CA THR A 129 34.25 -1.82 -8.25
C THR A 129 33.36 -1.23 -7.18
N SER A 130 33.54 0.06 -6.91
CA SER A 130 32.71 0.79 -5.96
C SER A 130 31.24 0.60 -6.33
N PHE A 131 30.45 0.00 -5.43
CA PHE A 131 29.01 -0.07 -5.56
C PHE A 131 28.46 1.34 -5.83
N ARG A 132 27.94 1.55 -7.03
CA ARG A 132 27.36 2.82 -7.47
C ARG A 132 25.88 2.58 -7.76
N ILE A 133 25.04 2.97 -6.81
CA ILE A 133 23.61 3.14 -7.06
C ILE A 133 23.47 4.27 -8.09
N SER A 134 22.67 4.07 -9.14
CA SER A 134 22.37 5.14 -10.09
C SER A 134 21.65 6.28 -9.35
N PRO A 135 21.90 7.56 -9.69
CA PRO A 135 21.11 8.66 -9.13
C PRO A 135 19.59 8.48 -9.30
N GLU A 136 19.18 7.77 -10.36
CA GLU A 136 17.77 7.41 -10.62
C GLU A 136 17.23 6.44 -9.55
N ASP A 137 17.92 5.33 -9.30
CA ASP A 137 17.54 4.34 -8.27
C ASP A 137 17.49 4.99 -6.88
N TRP A 138 18.43 5.89 -6.59
CA TRP A 138 18.42 6.66 -5.33
C TRP A 138 17.18 7.55 -5.23
N GLY A 139 16.82 8.21 -6.33
CA GLY A 139 15.58 8.98 -6.44
C GLY A 139 14.35 8.14 -6.16
N HIS A 140 14.27 6.93 -6.73
CA HIS A 140 13.17 6.00 -6.47
C HIS A 140 13.09 5.59 -5.00
N ILE A 141 14.20 5.24 -4.36
CA ILE A 141 14.23 4.86 -2.94
C ILE A 141 13.73 6.02 -2.06
N VAL A 142 14.24 7.23 -2.29
CA VAL A 142 13.80 8.42 -1.54
C VAL A 142 12.32 8.70 -1.78
N GLY A 143 11.86 8.58 -3.03
CA GLY A 143 10.45 8.69 -3.40
C GLY A 143 9.56 7.74 -2.60
N THR A 144 9.91 6.45 -2.57
CA THR A 144 9.18 5.44 -1.80
C THR A 144 9.15 5.76 -0.30
N ILE A 145 10.24 6.26 0.28
CA ILE A 145 10.27 6.67 1.70
C ILE A 145 9.28 7.82 1.95
N VAL A 146 9.24 8.80 1.06
CA VAL A 146 8.30 9.92 1.13
C VAL A 146 6.85 9.44 0.98
N GLU A 147 6.58 8.53 0.05
CA GLU A 147 5.25 7.95 -0.14
C GLU A 147 4.77 7.17 1.10
N ILE A 148 5.64 6.37 1.73
CA ILE A 148 5.32 5.69 3.00
C ILE A 148 5.00 6.71 4.08
N ALA A 149 5.82 7.73 4.24
CA ALA A 149 5.60 8.78 5.24
C ALA A 149 4.26 9.50 5.01
N PHE A 150 3.93 9.78 3.75
CA PHE A 150 2.67 10.40 3.35
C PHE A 150 1.47 9.49 3.64
N ALA A 151 1.54 8.21 3.24
CA ALA A 151 0.49 7.24 3.47
C ALA A 151 0.24 6.98 4.97
N LEU A 152 1.30 6.86 5.77
CA LEU A 152 1.21 6.76 7.23
C LEU A 152 0.60 8.03 7.84
N THR A 153 0.95 9.20 7.33
CA THR A 153 0.37 10.47 7.78
C THR A 153 -1.14 10.50 7.53
N ILE A 154 -1.59 10.08 6.35
CA ILE A 154 -3.02 9.97 6.02
C ILE A 154 -3.74 8.97 6.95
N LEU A 155 -3.12 7.81 7.18
CA LEU A 155 -3.68 6.76 8.03
C LEU A 155 -3.84 7.19 9.49
N LEU A 156 -2.77 7.74 10.07
CA LEU A 156 -2.73 8.13 11.48
C LEU A 156 -3.48 9.43 11.76
N LYS A 157 -3.46 10.38 10.82
CA LYS A 157 -4.08 11.70 10.96
C LYS A 157 -5.34 11.87 10.10
N SER A 158 -6.08 10.79 9.83
CA SER A 158 -7.34 10.86 9.06
C SER A 158 -8.31 11.94 9.56
N LYS A 159 -8.40 12.14 10.89
CA LYS A 159 -9.19 13.23 11.51
C LYS A 159 -8.71 14.64 11.10
N GLY A 160 -7.39 14.85 11.01
CA GLY A 160 -6.79 16.12 10.62
C GLY A 160 -6.98 16.44 9.14
N VAL A 161 -6.89 15.41 8.28
CA VAL A 161 -7.14 15.55 6.83
C VAL A 161 -8.59 15.99 6.56
N ILE A 162 -9.56 15.39 7.25
CA ILE A 162 -10.98 15.78 7.12
C ILE A 162 -11.18 17.23 7.57
N LEU A 163 -10.54 17.65 8.67
CA LEU A 163 -10.64 19.02 9.16
C LEU A 163 -10.04 20.04 8.16
N LEU A 164 -8.95 19.66 7.49
CA LEU A 164 -8.38 20.44 6.38
C LEU A 164 -9.34 20.55 5.19
N ILE A 165 -9.93 19.43 4.76
CA ILE A 165 -10.91 19.41 3.65
C ILE A 165 -12.11 20.29 3.98
N LYS A 166 -12.64 20.22 5.21
CA LYS A 166 -13.74 21.08 5.64
C LYS A 166 -13.37 22.55 5.63
N ARG A 167 -12.15 22.91 6.08
CA ARG A 167 -11.66 24.30 6.02
C ARG A 167 -11.51 24.82 4.59
N LEU A 168 -11.22 23.95 3.63
CA LEU A 168 -11.12 24.32 2.21
C LEU A 168 -12.47 24.44 1.51
N ARG A 169 -13.53 23.83 2.07
CA ARG A 169 -14.91 23.91 1.55
C ARG A 169 -15.74 25.04 2.16
N ALA A 170 -15.27 25.63 3.27
CA ALA A 170 -15.90 26.75 3.96
C ALA A 170 -15.42 28.08 3.37
#